data_AF-A0A522R7J8-F1
#
_entry.id   AF-A0A522R7J8-F1
#
_cell.length_a   1.000
_cell.length_b   1.000
_cell.length_c   1.000
_cell.angle_alpha   90.00
_cell.angle_beta   90.00
_cell.angle_gamma   90.00
#
_symmetry.space_group_name_H-M   'P 1'
#
loop_
_entity.id
_entity.type
_entity.pdbx_description
1 polymer ?
#
loop_
_entity_poly.entity_id
_entity_poly.type
_entity_poly.pdbx_seq_one_letter_code
_entity_poly.pdbx_strand_id
1 'polypeptide(L)'
;MVHQHLLAATEIGAKAIGATGISFVIIGMGVWTTELMELDARAAAKYLRSLADIFDPATNENQKRRGEKARAQAVRALFATLDLEMAETIGHG
;
A
#
# COMPACT_ATOMS: atom_id res chain seq x y z
N MET A 1 7.44 -13.01 -11.52
CA MET A 1 8.71 -12.32 -11.25
C MET A 1 8.61 -11.42 -10.01
N VAL A 2 7.79 -10.36 -9.99
CA VAL A 2 7.62 -9.46 -8.81
C VAL A 2 7.18 -10.21 -7.55
N HIS A 3 6.16 -11.08 -7.66
CA HIS A 3 5.66 -11.87 -6.52
C HIS A 3 6.76 -12.72 -5.84
N GLN A 4 7.64 -13.35 -6.62
CA GLN A 4 8.74 -14.15 -6.09
C GLN A 4 9.80 -13.27 -5.38
N HIS A 5 10.07 -12.08 -5.90
CA HIS A 5 10.99 -11.14 -5.26
C HIS A 5 10.43 -10.63 -3.93
N LEU A 6 9.12 -10.34 -3.87
CA LEU A 6 8.46 -9.94 -2.63
C LEU A 6 8.46 -11.05 -1.57
N LEU A 7 8.23 -12.30 -1.97
CA LEU A 7 8.32 -13.45 -1.07
C LEU A 7 9.74 -13.65 -0.54
N ALA A 8 10.75 -13.56 -1.41
CA ALA A 8 12.16 -13.66 -1.00
C ALA A 8 12.55 -12.53 -0.03
N ALA A 9 12.14 -11.29 -0.33
CA ALA A 9 12.37 -10.15 0.57
C ALA A 9 11.68 -10.34 1.92
N THR A 10 10.44 -10.87 1.93
CA THR A 10 9.70 -11.20 3.15
C THR A 10 10.44 -12.25 3.98
N GLU A 11 10.97 -13.30 3.34
CA GLU A 11 11.72 -14.34 4.03
C GLU A 11 13.01 -13.81 4.66
N ILE A 12 13.78 -13.00 3.91
CA ILE A 12 15.02 -12.38 4.39
C ILE A 12 14.72 -11.44 5.57
N GLY A 13 13.73 -10.56 5.41
CA GLY A 13 13.34 -9.60 6.42
C GLY A 13 12.81 -10.26 7.69
N ALA A 14 11.94 -11.27 7.56
CA ALA A 14 11.40 -12.01 8.69
C ALA A 14 12.49 -12.70 9.52
N LYS A 15 13.48 -13.33 8.86
CA LYS A 15 14.65 -13.93 9.53
C LYS A 15 15.47 -12.88 10.27
N ALA A 16 15.71 -11.72 9.65
CA ALA A 16 16.53 -10.66 10.23
C ALA A 16 15.95 -10.10 11.55
N ILE A 17 14.63 -10.05 11.68
CA ILE A 17 13.96 -9.55 12.89
C ILE A 17 13.50 -10.66 13.85
N GLY A 18 13.84 -11.93 13.56
CA GLY A 18 13.43 -13.07 14.38
C GLY A 18 11.92 -13.30 14.42
N ALA A 19 11.20 -13.00 13.33
CA ALA A 19 9.75 -13.11 13.24
C ALA A 19 9.30 -14.08 12.14
N THR A 20 8.01 -14.42 12.13
CA THR A 20 7.41 -15.15 11.01
C THR A 20 7.20 -14.22 9.81
N GLY A 21 7.05 -14.78 8.60
CA GLY A 21 6.72 -13.99 7.41
C GLY A 21 5.44 -13.17 7.56
N ILE A 22 4.40 -13.73 8.20
CA ILE A 22 3.14 -13.02 8.45
C ILE A 22 3.36 -11.86 9.42
N SER A 23 4.10 -12.08 10.51
CA SER A 23 4.44 -11.02 11.47
C SER A 23 5.21 -9.87 10.80
N PHE A 24 6.18 -10.20 9.94
CA PHE A 24 6.93 -9.21 9.17
C PHE A 24 6.02 -8.38 8.27
N VAL A 25 5.09 -9.02 7.54
CA VAL A 25 4.13 -8.32 6.68
C VAL A 25 3.20 -7.42 7.48
N ILE A 26 2.67 -7.88 8.62
CA ILE A 26 1.79 -7.06 9.48
C ILE A 26 2.53 -5.82 10.01
N ILE A 27 3.77 -5.99 10.46
CA ILE A 27 4.61 -4.87 10.91
C ILE A 27 4.85 -3.89 9.76
N GLY A 28 5.25 -4.40 8.59
CA GLY A 28 5.48 -3.59 7.40
C GLY A 28 4.24 -2.82 6.93
N MET A 29 3.07 -3.47 6.95
CA MET A 29 1.79 -2.81 6.66
C MET A 29 1.50 -1.67 7.63
N GLY A 30 1.83 -1.83 8.92
CA GLY A 30 1.70 -0.75 9.91
C GLY A 30 2.57 0.45 9.57
N VAL A 31 3.86 0.21 9.27
CA VAL A 31 4.82 1.26 8.90
C VAL A 31 4.38 1.98 7.63
N TRP A 32 4.09 1.24 6.55
CA TRP A 32 3.67 1.82 5.27
C TRP A 32 2.32 2.53 5.36
N THR A 33 1.43 2.11 6.26
CA THR A 33 0.18 2.85 6.49
C THR A 33 0.47 4.24 7.04
N THR A 34 1.41 4.38 7.97
CA THR A 34 1.82 5.69 8.48
C THR A 34 2.45 6.55 7.38
N GLU A 35 3.40 6.01 6.62
CA GLU A 35 4.06 6.74 5.52
C GLU A 35 3.05 7.20 4.45
N LEU A 36 2.11 6.33 4.06
CA LEU A 36 1.04 6.68 3.12
C LEU A 36 0.15 7.81 3.66
N MET A 37 -0.12 7.82 4.96
CA MET A 37 -0.93 8.85 5.61
C MET A 37 -0.20 10.20 5.69
N GLU A 38 1.12 10.18 5.85
CA GLU A 38 1.97 11.38 5.80
C GLU A 38 2.05 11.96 4.39
N LEU A 39 2.11 11.10 3.36
CA LEU A 39 2.11 11.51 1.95
C LEU A 39 0.79 12.17 1.52
N ASP A 40 -0.32 11.42 1.55
CA ASP A 40 -1.67 11.95 1.30
C ASP A 40 -2.69 11.13 2.11
N ALA A 41 -3.02 11.61 3.31
CA ALA A 41 -3.99 11.00 4.20
C ALA A 41 -5.34 10.70 3.55
N ARG A 42 -5.80 11.54 2.62
CA ARG A 42 -7.12 11.36 1.98
C ARG A 42 -7.06 10.25 0.94
N ALA A 43 -6.02 10.22 0.11
CA ALA A 43 -5.84 9.17 -0.88
C ALA A 43 -5.53 7.82 -0.20
N ALA A 44 -4.70 7.82 0.84
CA ALA A 44 -4.38 6.65 1.65
C ALA A 44 -5.64 6.04 2.30
N ALA A 45 -6.47 6.85 2.95
CA ALA A 45 -7.72 6.35 3.56
C ALA A 45 -8.67 5.72 2.53
N LYS A 46 -8.78 6.32 1.33
CA LYS A 46 -9.59 5.75 0.22
C LYS A 46 -9.00 4.44 -0.28
N TYR A 47 -7.69 4.36 -0.42
CA TYR A 47 -7.00 3.14 -0.81
C TYR A 47 -7.27 2.00 0.18
N LEU A 48 -7.04 2.22 1.47
CA LEU A 48 -7.25 1.20 2.51
C LEU A 48 -8.71 0.75 2.60
N ARG A 49 -9.67 1.67 2.52
CA ARG A 49 -11.09 1.33 2.49
C ARG A 49 -11.45 0.50 1.25
N SER A 50 -10.93 0.87 0.08
CA SER A 50 -11.20 0.12 -1.14
C SER A 50 -10.62 -1.30 -1.11
N LEU A 51 -9.47 -1.51 -0.46
CA LEU A 51 -8.95 -2.85 -0.23
C LEU A 51 -9.87 -3.66 0.68
N ALA A 52 -10.35 -3.07 1.78
CA ALA A 52 -11.31 -3.73 2.66
C ALA A 52 -12.57 -4.15 1.88
N ASP A 53 -13.13 -3.26 1.06
CA ASP A 53 -14.30 -3.57 0.25
C ASP A 53 -14.04 -4.72 -0.75
N ILE A 54 -12.87 -4.76 -1.39
CA ILE A 54 -12.51 -5.79 -2.39
C ILE A 54 -12.36 -7.18 -1.75
N PHE A 55 -11.72 -7.24 -0.58
CA PHE A 55 -11.35 -8.50 0.08
C PHE A 55 -12.35 -8.97 1.14
N ASP A 56 -13.36 -8.17 1.49
CA ASP A 56 -14.46 -8.59 2.35
C ASP A 56 -15.30 -9.70 1.65
N PRO A 57 -15.40 -10.90 2.26
CA PRO A 57 -16.20 -12.01 1.71
C PRO A 57 -17.69 -11.69 1.55
N ALA A 58 -18.23 -10.73 2.31
CA ALA A 58 -19.63 -10.31 2.24
C ALA A 58 -19.91 -9.37 1.04
N THR A 59 -18.87 -8.85 0.39
CA THR A 59 -19.01 -7.90 -0.70
C THR A 59 -19.38 -8.58 -2.02
N ASN A 60 -20.41 -8.07 -2.70
CA ASN A 60 -20.82 -8.59 -4.02
C ASN A 60 -19.93 -8.08 -5.17
N GLU A 61 -20.00 -8.74 -6.33
CA GLU A 61 -19.13 -8.44 -7.49
C GLU A 61 -19.23 -6.99 -8.00
N ASN A 62 -20.42 -6.39 -7.95
CA ASN A 62 -20.57 -4.99 -8.36
C ASN A 62 -19.86 -4.03 -7.39
N GLN A 63 -19.89 -4.33 -6.09
CA GLN A 63 -19.19 -3.59 -5.07
C GLN A 63 -17.68 -3.79 -5.19
N LYS A 64 -17.19 -5.01 -5.40
CA LYS A 64 -15.76 -5.28 -5.67
C LYS A 64 -15.25 -4.50 -6.88
N ARG A 65 -16.00 -4.47 -7.98
CA ARG A 65 -15.64 -3.69 -9.17
C ARG A 65 -15.56 -2.18 -8.89
N ARG A 66 -16.49 -1.64 -8.08
CA ARG A 66 -16.44 -0.23 -7.64
C ARG A 66 -15.24 0.02 -6.72
N GLY A 67 -14.98 -0.90 -5.80
CA GLY A 67 -13.80 -0.91 -4.94
C GLY A 67 -12.52 -0.86 -5.75
N GLU A 68 -12.36 -1.72 -6.75
CA GLU A 68 -11.18 -1.74 -7.63
C GLU A 68 -11.00 -0.42 -8.40
N LYS A 69 -12.08 0.17 -8.89
CA LYS A 69 -12.03 1.51 -9.52
C LYS A 69 -11.57 2.58 -8.53
N ALA A 70 -12.10 2.56 -7.31
CA ALA A 70 -11.71 3.51 -6.26
C ALA A 70 -10.25 3.32 -5.84
N ARG A 71 -9.80 2.07 -5.69
CA ARG A 71 -8.42 1.68 -5.40
C ARG A 71 -7.47 2.23 -6.45
N ALA A 72 -7.75 2.00 -7.74
CA ALA A 72 -6.93 2.48 -8.84
C ALA A 72 -6.85 4.01 -8.88
N GLN A 73 -7.95 4.71 -8.59
CA GLN A 73 -7.94 6.18 -8.51
C GLN A 73 -7.11 6.69 -7.33
N ALA A 74 -7.23 6.06 -6.16
CA ALA A 74 -6.46 6.42 -4.97
C ALA A 74 -4.95 6.21 -5.20
N VAL A 75 -4.56 5.10 -5.81
CA VAL A 75 -3.17 4.82 -6.18
C VAL A 75 -2.60 5.89 -7.11
N ARG A 76 -3.37 6.34 -8.11
CA ARG A 76 -2.92 7.43 -9.00
C ARG A 76 -2.70 8.75 -8.24
N ALA A 77 -3.56 9.06 -7.27
CA ALA A 77 -3.41 10.27 -6.45
C ALA A 77 -2.18 10.19 -5.53
N LEU A 78 -1.92 9.02 -4.93
CA LEU A 78 -0.72 8.78 -4.14
C LEU A 78 0.56 8.96 -4.98
N PHE A 79 0.62 8.34 -6.16
CA PHE A 79 1.78 8.52 -7.05
C PHE A 79 1.97 9.97 -7.52
N ALA A 80 0.88 10.67 -7.84
CA ALA A 80 0.99 12.09 -8.21
C ALA A 80 1.54 12.95 -7.06
N THR A 81 1.19 12.64 -5.81
CA THR A 81 1.72 13.34 -4.63
C THR A 81 3.20 13.01 -4.42
N LEU A 82 3.57 11.74 -4.56
CA LEU A 82 4.96 11.30 -4.47
C LEU A 82 5.83 11.97 -5.54
N ASP A 83 5.35 12.06 -6.78
CA ASP A 83 6.06 12.73 -7.88
C ASP A 83 6.33 14.21 -7.57
N LEU A 84 5.39 14.89 -6.89
CA LEU A 84 5.58 16.28 -6.45
C LEU A 84 6.64 16.39 -5.34
N GLU A 85 6.57 15.55 -4.31
CA GLU A 85 7.54 15.52 -3.21
C GLU A 85 8.97 15.22 -3.72
N MET A 86 9.08 14.27 -4.66
CA MET A 86 10.36 13.95 -5.29
C MET A 86 10.88 15.09 -6.17
N ALA A 87 10.00 15.81 -6.87
CA ALA A 87 10.39 16.98 -7.67
C ALA A 87 10.90 18.14 -6.80
N GLU A 88 10.24 18.40 -5.66
CA GLU A 88 10.70 19.39 -4.67
C GLU A 88 12.07 19.01 -4.07
N THR A 89 12.31 17.71 -3.86
CA THR A 89 13.59 17.20 -3.35
C THR A 89 14.74 17.37 -4.38
N ILE A 90 14.46 17.25 -5.68
CA ILE A 90 15.47 17.38 -6.75
C ILE A 90 15.76 18.86 -7.10
N GLY A 91 14.78 19.75 -6.94
CA GLY A 91 14.91 21.19 -7.29
C GLY A 91 15.73 22.05 -6.33
N HIS A 92 16.20 21.48 -5.21
CA HIS A 92 17.01 22.17 -4.20
C HIS A 92 18.45 21.62 -4.07
N GLY A 93 18.95 20.94 -5.11
CA GLY A 93 20.36 20.55 -5.26
C GLY A 93 21.24 21.63 -5.84
#